data_AF-A0A345PCH0-F1
#
_entry.id   AF-A0A345PCH0-F1
#
_cell.length_a   1.000
_cell.length_b   1.000
_cell.length_c   1.000
_cell.angle_alpha   90.00
_cell.angle_beta   90.00
_cell.angle_gamma   90.00
#
_symmetry.space_group_name_H-M   'P 1'
#
loop_
_entity.id
_entity.type
_entity.pdbx_description
1 polymer ?
#
loop_
_entity_poly.entity_id
_entity_poly.type
_entity_poly.pdbx_seq_one_letter_code
_entity_poly.pdbx_strand_id
1 'polypeptide(L)'
;MIKKIFSFKDRKSLANITLDNIQNKMYEIGFNKEFAEEIMIILEKKFNKYGEKQFQEWFSGLHYRIPEELKDELPAIKIYEKHSLLIEEQIKELEKETKLSWEIQTEELKNINDKARKVKLVIRDRLSGIALDLLN
;
A
#
# COMPACT_ATOMS: atom_id res chain seq x y z
N MET A 1 12.54 27.23 -13.00
CA MET A 1 11.19 27.26 -12.40
C MET A 1 10.21 26.62 -13.37
N ILE A 2 9.82 25.38 -13.15
CA ILE A 2 8.69 24.77 -13.87
C ILE A 2 7.59 24.57 -12.82
N LYS A 3 6.74 25.59 -12.68
CA LYS A 3 5.46 25.49 -11.97
C LYS A 3 4.38 25.44 -13.06
N LYS A 4 3.39 24.55 -12.87
CA LYS A 4 2.29 24.16 -13.79
C LYS A 4 2.77 23.08 -14.76
N ILE A 5 2.29 21.85 -14.66
CA ILE A 5 0.90 21.43 -14.90
C ILE A 5 0.47 20.39 -13.83
N PHE A 6 -0.24 20.80 -12.79
CA PHE A 6 -1.20 19.93 -12.08
C PHE A 6 -2.51 20.68 -12.21
N SER A 7 -3.23 20.37 -13.28
CA SER A 7 -4.41 21.11 -13.69
C SER A 7 -5.56 20.75 -12.74
N PHE A 8 -6.57 21.60 -12.64
CA PHE A 8 -7.72 21.44 -11.74
C PHE A 8 -8.42 20.07 -11.78
N LYS A 9 -8.18 19.25 -12.81
CA LYS A 9 -8.67 17.86 -12.94
C LYS A 9 -8.08 16.93 -11.87
N ASP A 10 -6.81 17.12 -11.50
CA ASP A 10 -6.09 16.26 -10.53
C ASP A 10 -6.50 16.54 -9.08
N ARG A 11 -6.99 17.75 -8.77
CA ARG A 11 -7.42 18.07 -7.39
C ARG A 11 -8.75 17.46 -7.00
N LYS A 12 -9.64 17.24 -7.97
CA LYS A 12 -10.92 16.54 -7.72
C LYS A 12 -10.71 15.04 -7.53
N SER A 13 -9.74 14.42 -8.21
CA SER A 13 -9.45 12.99 -8.04
C SER A 13 -8.79 12.69 -6.69
N LEU A 14 -7.91 13.58 -6.21
CA LEU A 14 -7.28 13.41 -4.89
C LEU A 14 -8.27 13.47 -3.72
N ALA A 15 -9.41 14.14 -3.87
CA ALA A 15 -10.43 14.25 -2.83
C ALA A 15 -11.06 12.89 -2.45
N ASN A 16 -10.98 11.89 -3.35
CA ASN A 16 -11.44 10.53 -3.06
C ASN A 16 -10.45 9.74 -2.18
N ILE A 17 -9.20 10.22 -2.03
CA ILE A 17 -8.18 9.59 -1.18
C ILE A 17 -8.42 10.05 0.26
N THR A 18 -9.43 9.46 0.89
CA THR A 18 -9.74 9.61 2.32
C THR A 18 -9.37 8.32 3.05
N LEU A 19 -9.13 8.40 4.36
CA LEU A 19 -8.87 7.22 5.18
C LEU A 19 -10.01 6.19 5.07
N ASP A 20 -11.26 6.66 5.12
CA ASP A 20 -12.44 5.80 4.99
C ASP A 20 -12.50 5.09 3.64
N ASN A 21 -12.26 5.81 2.54
CA ASN A 21 -12.29 5.21 1.20
C ASN A 21 -11.15 4.21 1.00
N ILE A 22 -9.96 4.50 1.52
CA ILE A 22 -8.82 3.56 1.49
C ILE A 22 -9.17 2.29 2.27
N GLN A 23 -9.74 2.43 3.47
CA GLN A 23 -10.13 1.29 4.29
C GLN A 23 -11.22 0.45 3.63
N ASN A 24 -12.24 1.09 3.04
CA ASN A 24 -13.28 0.39 2.28
C ASN A 24 -12.69 -0.40 1.12
N LYS A 25 -11.74 0.20 0.39
CA LYS A 25 -11.03 -0.49 -0.70
C LYS A 25 -10.19 -1.67 -0.22
N MET A 26 -9.56 -1.58 0.96
CA MET A 26 -8.86 -2.72 1.58
C MET A 26 -9.83 -3.89 1.80
N TYR A 27 -11.04 -3.63 2.28
CA TYR A 27 -12.05 -4.68 2.47
C TYR A 27 -12.54 -5.25 1.13
N GLU A 28 -12.73 -4.42 0.10
CA GLU A 28 -13.13 -4.88 -1.24
C GLU A 28 -12.13 -5.86 -1.84
N ILE A 29 -10.82 -5.65 -1.62
CA ILE A 29 -9.76 -6.53 -2.12
C ILE A 29 -9.47 -7.73 -1.19
N GLY A 30 -10.31 -7.95 -0.17
CA GLY A 30 -10.23 -9.12 0.69
C GLY A 30 -9.33 -8.99 1.92
N PHE A 31 -8.89 -7.78 2.30
CA PHE A 31 -8.24 -7.61 3.59
C PHE A 31 -9.24 -7.86 4.71
N ASN A 32 -8.88 -8.68 5.69
CA ASN A 32 -9.69 -8.84 6.89
C ASN A 32 -9.60 -7.58 7.75
N LYS A 33 -10.55 -7.45 8.70
CA LYS A 33 -10.65 -6.30 9.59
C LYS A 33 -9.34 -6.01 10.33
N GLU A 34 -8.74 -7.03 10.93
CA GLU A 34 -7.55 -6.87 11.78
C GLU A 34 -6.32 -6.41 10.98
N PHE A 35 -6.11 -6.98 9.79
CA PHE A 35 -5.02 -6.57 8.91
C PHE A 35 -5.22 -5.15 8.39
N ALA A 36 -6.45 -4.81 7.97
CA ALA A 36 -6.76 -3.45 7.54
C ALA A 36 -6.50 -2.43 8.65
N GLU A 37 -6.94 -2.71 9.89
CA GLU A 37 -6.70 -1.84 11.05
C GLU A 37 -5.22 -1.60 11.31
N GLU A 38 -4.36 -2.63 11.16
CA GLU A 38 -2.91 -2.46 11.28
C GLU A 38 -2.32 -1.53 10.23
N ILE A 39 -2.78 -1.62 8.98
CA ILE A 39 -2.35 -0.70 7.93
C ILE A 39 -2.91 0.70 8.19
N MET A 40 -4.16 0.82 8.66
CA MET A 40 -4.79 2.09 8.97
C MET A 40 -4.04 2.85 10.06
N ILE A 41 -3.50 2.19 11.08
CA ILE A 41 -2.64 2.84 12.10
C ILE A 41 -1.45 3.57 11.45
N ILE A 42 -0.83 2.97 10.43
CA ILE A 42 0.29 3.58 9.71
C ILE A 42 -0.20 4.79 8.89
N LEU A 43 -1.33 4.65 8.19
CA LEU A 43 -1.89 5.71 7.36
C LEU A 43 -2.42 6.89 8.18
N GLU A 44 -3.10 6.63 9.28
CA GLU A 44 -3.57 7.64 10.24
C GLU A 44 -2.41 8.44 10.83
N LYS A 45 -1.31 7.77 11.19
CA LYS A 45 -0.10 8.44 11.67
C LYS A 45 0.46 9.40 10.62
N LYS A 46 0.48 9.02 9.33
CA LYS A 46 0.90 9.89 8.22
C LYS A 46 -0.08 11.05 8.01
N PHE A 47 -1.39 10.76 8.03
CA PHE A 47 -2.45 11.76 7.90
C PHE A 47 -2.36 12.82 8.99
N ASN A 48 -2.27 12.40 10.25
CA ASN A 48 -2.17 13.31 11.40
C ASN A 48 -0.88 14.13 11.39
N LYS A 49 0.22 13.59 10.85
CA LYS A 49 1.50 14.30 10.77
C LYS A 49 1.51 15.38 9.68
N TYR A 50 0.93 15.11 8.52
CA TYR A 50 1.08 15.97 7.34
C TYR A 50 -0.15 16.80 7.01
N GLY A 51 -1.33 16.43 7.53
CA GLY A 51 -2.61 16.97 7.13
C GLY A 51 -3.13 16.34 5.84
N GLU A 52 -4.41 16.55 5.57
CA GLU A 52 -5.15 15.88 4.50
C GLU A 52 -4.51 16.03 3.12
N LYS A 53 -4.23 17.27 2.69
CA LYS A 53 -3.74 17.53 1.34
C LYS A 53 -2.38 16.86 1.07
N GLN A 54 -1.44 17.00 2.00
CA GLN A 54 -0.12 16.38 1.89
C GLN A 54 -0.21 14.85 2.00
N PHE A 55 -1.15 14.32 2.78
CA PHE A 55 -1.42 12.89 2.81
C PHE A 55 -1.95 12.37 1.46
N GLN A 56 -2.91 13.06 0.85
CA GLN A 56 -3.45 12.72 -0.47
C GLN A 56 -2.34 12.71 -1.54
N GLU A 57 -1.51 13.76 -1.56
CA GLU A 57 -0.34 13.85 -2.46
C GLU A 57 0.66 12.72 -2.21
N TRP A 58 0.94 12.40 -0.94
CA TRP A 58 1.83 11.29 -0.57
C TRP A 58 1.28 9.92 -0.98
N PHE A 59 0.01 9.64 -0.67
CA PHE A 59 -0.62 8.34 -0.91
C PHE A 59 -0.78 8.08 -2.41
N SER A 60 -1.25 9.09 -3.16
CA SER A 60 -1.30 9.01 -4.63
C SER A 60 0.08 8.76 -5.24
N GLY A 61 1.15 9.26 -4.62
CA GLY A 61 2.53 9.08 -5.04
C GLY A 61 3.22 7.80 -4.54
N LEU A 62 2.50 6.84 -3.95
CA LEU A 62 3.09 5.57 -3.51
C LEU A 62 3.74 4.84 -4.69
N HIS A 63 3.07 4.66 -5.83
CA HIS A 63 3.66 4.12 -7.07
C HIS A 63 4.59 2.90 -6.83
N TYR A 64 4.08 1.88 -6.14
CA TYR A 64 4.79 0.67 -5.69
C TYR A 64 5.90 0.89 -4.65
N ARG A 65 5.95 2.04 -3.99
CA ARG A 65 6.81 2.30 -2.83
C ARG A 65 6.18 1.74 -1.57
N ILE A 66 7.05 1.30 -0.67
CA ILE A 66 6.67 0.79 0.64
C ILE A 66 6.57 1.97 1.62
N PRO A 67 5.51 2.05 2.46
CA PRO A 67 5.43 3.01 3.55
C PRO A 67 6.68 2.97 4.43
N GLU A 68 7.13 4.11 4.94
CA GLU A 68 8.42 4.21 5.66
C GLU A 68 8.46 3.32 6.91
N GLU A 69 7.32 3.20 7.58
CA GLU A 69 7.09 2.36 8.76
C GLU A 69 7.35 0.86 8.49
N LEU A 70 7.34 0.46 7.22
CA LEU A 70 7.54 -0.92 6.77
C LEU A 70 8.84 -1.09 5.98
N LYS A 71 9.72 -0.09 5.97
CA LYS A 71 11.06 -0.23 5.37
C LYS A 71 11.91 -1.22 6.15
N ASP A 72 11.80 -1.22 7.48
CA ASP A 72 12.49 -2.17 8.35
C ASP A 72 11.91 -3.58 8.24
N GLU A 73 12.74 -4.59 8.43
CA GLU A 73 12.31 -6.00 8.32
C GLU A 73 11.45 -6.44 9.51
N LEU A 74 11.83 -6.05 10.72
CA LEU A 74 11.19 -6.56 11.94
C LEU A 74 9.68 -6.27 12.00
N PRO A 75 9.18 -5.06 11.69
CA PRO A 75 7.74 -4.81 11.63
C PRO A 75 7.04 -5.70 10.59
N ALA A 76 7.63 -5.84 9.40
CA ALA A 76 7.06 -6.65 8.33
C ALA A 76 7.03 -8.15 8.68
N ILE A 77 8.04 -8.67 9.37
CA ILE A 77 8.05 -10.06 9.87
C ILE A 77 6.92 -10.27 10.86
N LYS A 78 6.72 -9.35 11.81
CA LYS A 78 5.64 -9.47 12.81
C LYS A 78 4.26 -9.47 12.17
N ILE A 79 4.05 -8.61 11.17
CA ILE A 79 2.82 -8.58 10.38
C ILE A 79 2.60 -9.92 9.68
N TYR A 80 3.65 -10.46 9.05
CA TYR A 80 3.56 -11.77 8.40
C TYR A 80 3.18 -12.87 9.40
N GLU A 81 3.84 -12.92 10.56
CA GLU A 81 3.58 -13.98 11.55
C GLU A 81 2.15 -13.95 12.08
N LYS A 82 1.58 -12.75 12.19
CA LYS A 82 0.20 -12.55 12.61
C LYS A 82 -0.82 -12.86 11.50
N HIS A 83 -0.51 -12.48 10.26
CA HIS A 83 -1.44 -12.50 9.12
C HIS A 83 -1.01 -13.43 7.98
N SER A 84 -0.23 -14.47 8.28
CA SER A 84 0.45 -15.30 7.27
C SER A 84 -0.49 -15.87 6.21
N LEU A 85 -1.64 -16.41 6.61
CA LEU A 85 -2.63 -16.96 5.67
C LEU A 85 -3.09 -15.91 4.65
N LEU A 86 -3.45 -14.72 5.12
CA LEU A 86 -3.90 -13.63 4.27
C LEU A 86 -2.79 -13.15 3.33
N ILE A 87 -1.56 -13.04 3.82
CA ILE A 87 -0.41 -12.64 3.00
C ILE A 87 -0.16 -13.67 1.89
N GLU A 88 -0.19 -14.96 2.20
CA GLU A 88 0.01 -16.02 1.21
C GLU A 88 -1.15 -16.11 0.19
N GLU A 89 -2.38 -15.80 0.60
CA GLU A 89 -3.52 -15.67 -0.31
C GLU A 89 -3.34 -14.51 -1.28
N GLN A 90 -3.00 -13.33 -0.77
CA GLN A 90 -2.74 -12.14 -1.58
C GLN A 90 -1.57 -12.33 -2.54
N ILE A 91 -0.51 -13.06 -2.13
CA ILE A 91 0.59 -13.41 -3.04
C ILE A 91 0.09 -14.26 -4.20
N LYS A 92 -0.69 -15.32 -3.92
CA LYS A 92 -1.21 -16.18 -4.99
C LYS A 92 -2.09 -15.39 -5.96
N GLU A 93 -2.83 -14.40 -5.48
CA GLU A 93 -3.60 -13.50 -6.35
C GLU A 93 -2.68 -12.64 -7.21
N LEU A 94 -1.67 -12.00 -6.62
CA LEU A 94 -0.69 -11.19 -7.33
C LEU A 94 0.06 -11.99 -8.41
N GLU A 95 0.46 -13.21 -8.12
CA GLU A 95 1.11 -14.09 -9.10
C GLU A 95 0.17 -14.45 -10.26
N LYS A 96 -1.12 -14.62 -9.99
CA LYS A 96 -2.13 -14.86 -11.05
C LYS A 96 -2.38 -13.62 -11.89
N GLU A 97 -2.41 -12.44 -11.28
CA GLU A 97 -2.64 -11.16 -11.94
C GLU A 97 -1.45 -10.77 -12.82
N THR A 98 -0.24 -10.85 -12.28
CA THR A 98 1.00 -10.41 -12.94
C THR A 98 1.64 -11.47 -13.83
N LYS A 99 1.30 -12.76 -13.63
CA LYS A 99 1.99 -13.91 -14.24
C LYS A 99 3.47 -14.03 -13.87
N LEU A 100 3.89 -13.39 -12.79
CA LEU A 100 5.25 -13.43 -12.25
C LEU A 100 5.24 -14.03 -10.85
N SER A 101 6.24 -14.82 -10.48
CA SER A 101 6.35 -15.29 -9.09
C SER A 101 6.66 -14.14 -8.14
N TRP A 102 6.29 -14.27 -6.87
CA TRP A 102 6.56 -13.24 -5.87
C TRP A 102 8.06 -12.97 -5.72
N GLU A 103 8.92 -13.98 -5.93
CA GLU A 103 10.37 -13.81 -5.91
C GLU A 103 10.82 -12.85 -7.01
N ILE A 104 10.34 -13.05 -8.25
CA ILE A 104 10.68 -12.19 -9.39
C ILE A 104 10.15 -10.77 -9.16
N GLN A 105 8.92 -10.65 -8.67
CA GLN A 105 8.31 -9.35 -8.38
C GLN A 105 9.07 -8.56 -7.32
N THR A 106 9.91 -9.21 -6.50
CA THR A 106 10.65 -8.62 -5.38
C THR A 106 12.16 -8.85 -5.45
N GLU A 107 12.70 -9.05 -6.65
CA GLU A 107 14.13 -9.34 -6.87
C GLU A 107 15.04 -8.27 -6.25
N GLU A 108 14.60 -7.00 -6.23
CA GLU A 108 15.30 -5.88 -5.60
C GLU A 108 15.40 -5.99 -4.08
N LEU A 109 14.60 -6.85 -3.46
CA LEU A 109 14.57 -7.12 -2.03
C LEU A 109 15.16 -8.49 -1.66
N LYS A 110 15.78 -9.23 -2.58
CA LYS A 110 16.22 -10.62 -2.35
C LYS A 110 17.14 -10.87 -1.15
N ASN A 111 17.78 -9.82 -0.63
CA ASN A 111 18.72 -9.91 0.50
C ASN A 111 18.04 -9.78 1.88
N ILE A 112 16.71 -9.56 1.93
CA ILE A 112 15.97 -9.46 3.20
C ILE A 112 15.18 -10.75 3.48
N ASN A 113 14.69 -10.90 4.71
CA ASN A 113 13.84 -12.03 5.08
C ASN A 113 12.61 -12.21 4.18
N ASP A 114 12.33 -13.43 3.72
CA ASP A 114 11.22 -13.73 2.82
C ASP A 114 9.86 -13.31 3.38
N LYS A 115 9.62 -13.47 4.69
CA LYS A 115 8.37 -13.02 5.33
C LYS A 115 8.20 -11.50 5.19
N ALA A 116 9.27 -10.75 5.44
CA ALA A 116 9.28 -9.30 5.28
C ALA A 116 9.05 -8.90 3.81
N ARG A 117 9.72 -9.59 2.90
CA ARG A 117 9.67 -9.35 1.46
C ARG A 117 8.26 -9.56 0.89
N LYS A 118 7.60 -10.65 1.31
CA LYS A 118 6.21 -10.97 1.01
C LYS A 118 5.23 -9.90 1.49
N VAL A 119 5.35 -9.46 2.74
CA VAL A 119 4.51 -8.39 3.29
C VAL A 119 4.73 -7.07 2.55
N LYS A 120 5.99 -6.72 2.28
CA LYS A 120 6.33 -5.52 1.52
C LYS A 120 5.76 -5.54 0.10
N LEU A 121 5.75 -6.70 -0.56
CA LEU A 121 5.10 -6.89 -1.86
C LEU A 121 3.60 -6.65 -1.79
N VAL A 122 2.90 -7.33 -0.89
CA VAL A 122 1.45 -7.20 -0.77
C VAL A 122 1.07 -5.76 -0.48
N ILE A 123 1.71 -5.13 0.50
CA ILE A 123 1.35 -3.78 0.92
C ILE A 123 1.64 -2.75 -0.17
N ARG A 124 2.82 -2.80 -0.81
CA ARG A 124 3.15 -1.81 -1.84
C ARG A 124 2.26 -1.93 -3.07
N ASP A 125 1.92 -3.15 -3.46
CA ASP A 125 1.11 -3.40 -4.64
C ASP A 125 -0.34 -2.99 -4.37
N ARG A 126 -0.95 -3.57 -3.33
CA ARG A 126 -2.35 -3.32 -2.99
C ARG A 126 -2.61 -1.85 -2.68
N LEU A 127 -1.76 -1.17 -1.91
CA LEU A 127 -1.94 0.27 -1.67
C LEU A 127 -1.80 1.11 -2.94
N SER A 128 -0.94 0.72 -3.88
CA SER A 128 -0.80 1.41 -5.16
C SER A 128 -2.00 1.18 -6.07
N GLY A 129 -2.55 -0.03 -6.08
CA GLY A 129 -3.81 -0.35 -6.75
C GLY A 129 -4.97 0.47 -6.19
N ILE A 130 -5.10 0.53 -4.85
CA ILE A 130 -6.12 1.36 -4.19
C ILE A 130 -5.94 2.84 -4.55
N ALA A 131 -4.71 3.35 -4.54
CA ALA A 131 -4.44 4.73 -4.92
C ALA A 131 -4.85 5.01 -6.37
N LEU A 132 -4.57 4.10 -7.29
CA LEU A 132 -4.97 4.21 -8.70
C LEU A 132 -6.50 4.17 -8.86
N ASP A 133 -7.18 3.26 -8.16
CA ASP A 133 -8.63 3.11 -8.20
C ASP A 133 -9.35 4.36 -7.69
N LEU A 134 -8.84 4.99 -6.64
CA LEU A 134 -9.46 6.21 -6.08
C LEU A 134 -9.21 7.45 -6.93
N LEU A 135 -8.21 7.43 -7.82
CA LEU A 135 -7.91 8.52 -8.74
C LEU A 135 -8.76 8.52 -10.02
N ASN A 136 -9.42 7.41 -10.34
CA ASN A 136 -10.24 7.22 -11.56
C ASN A 136 -11.73 7.27 -11.26
#